data_AF-A0A645G0K9-F1
#
_entry.id   AF-A0A645G0K9-F1
#
_cell.length_a   1.000
_cell.length_b   1.000
_cell.length_c   1.000
_cell.angle_alpha   90.00
_cell.angle_beta   90.00
_cell.angle_gamma   90.00
#
_symmetry.space_group_name_H-M   'P 1'
#
loop_
_entity.id
_entity.type
_entity.pdbx_description
1 polymer ?
#
loop_
_entity_poly.entity_id
_entity_poly.type
_entity_poly.pdbx_seq_one_letter_code
_entity_poly.pdbx_strand_id
1 'polypeptide(L)'
;MARHKGWGVAKLALLAAAAPSLIQRSYFPYGLPRQAVLDIIQGTYTDRPAMLQGFGGMIFHNYVTPELSDWIFSLGLKASSWGTAAVANTWLGEEGLFQDLKTITVPTLILQGANDRVCLPPLSEAQHSAIRSSRLVTLESCGHFLFYDQQERFNHELLQFLES
;
A
#
# COMPACT_ATOMS: atom_id res chain seq x y z
N MET A 1 4.79 -4.08 -15.16
CA MET A 1 4.69 -4.64 -16.54
C MET A 1 5.87 -5.56 -16.90
N ALA A 2 6.94 -5.58 -16.10
CA ALA A 2 8.16 -6.37 -16.33
C ALA A 2 7.99 -7.84 -16.72
N ARG A 3 7.22 -8.63 -15.96
CA ARG A 3 7.08 -10.08 -16.21
C ARG A 3 6.27 -10.42 -17.46
N HIS A 4 5.14 -9.73 -17.67
CA HIS A 4 4.15 -10.05 -18.70
C HIS A 4 4.03 -8.99 -19.80
N LYS A 5 5.02 -8.08 -19.91
CA LYS A 5 5.10 -7.01 -20.92
C LYS A 5 3.84 -6.13 -21.04
N GLY A 6 2.99 -6.10 -20.02
CA GLY A 6 1.79 -5.26 -19.98
C GLY A 6 0.63 -5.70 -20.87
N TRP A 7 0.65 -6.92 -21.39
CA TRP A 7 -0.45 -7.44 -22.21
C TRP A 7 -1.79 -7.37 -21.47
N GLY A 8 -2.80 -6.80 -22.12
CA GLY A 8 -4.17 -6.70 -21.60
C GLY A 8 -4.42 -5.57 -20.60
N VAL A 9 -3.42 -4.72 -20.30
CA VAL A 9 -3.56 -3.60 -19.36
C VAL A 9 -3.59 -2.28 -20.11
N ALA A 10 -4.69 -1.53 -20.02
CA ALA A 10 -4.84 -0.21 -20.66
C ALA A 10 -4.45 0.95 -19.73
N LYS A 11 -4.72 0.81 -18.42
CA LYS A 11 -4.47 1.81 -17.38
C LYS A 11 -4.08 1.09 -16.08
N LEU A 12 -3.30 1.76 -15.23
CA LEU A 12 -2.89 1.25 -13.92
C LEU A 12 -3.29 2.25 -12.82
N ALA A 13 -3.87 1.78 -11.72
CA ALA A 13 -4.07 2.57 -10.50
C ALA A 13 -3.27 1.94 -9.35
N LEU A 14 -2.37 2.70 -8.75
CA LEU A 14 -1.60 2.35 -7.56
C LEU A 14 -2.19 3.10 -6.37
N LEU A 15 -2.82 2.38 -5.44
CA LEU A 15 -3.61 2.96 -4.35
C LEU A 15 -2.93 2.59 -3.02
N ALA A 16 -2.25 3.54 -2.38
CA ALA A 16 -1.41 3.30 -1.19
C ALA A 16 -0.44 2.13 -1.39
N ALA A 17 0.21 2.06 -2.55
CA ALA A 17 0.98 0.89 -2.96
C ALA A 17 2.31 0.76 -2.19
N ALA A 18 2.61 -0.46 -1.72
CA ALA A 18 3.87 -0.84 -1.07
C ALA A 18 5.03 -0.97 -2.09
N ALA A 19 5.32 0.08 -2.85
CA ALA A 19 6.37 0.10 -3.86
C ALA A 19 7.07 1.47 -3.87
N PRO A 20 8.34 1.59 -4.31
CA PRO A 20 9.23 0.51 -4.75
C PRO A 20 9.85 -0.30 -3.61
N SER A 21 9.72 0.12 -2.36
CA SER A 21 10.10 -0.69 -1.21
C SER A 21 9.35 -0.27 0.04
N LEU A 22 8.71 -1.22 0.71
CA LEU A 22 8.06 -0.97 2.01
C LEU A 22 9.07 -0.65 3.12
N ILE A 23 10.29 -1.19 3.02
CA ILE A 23 11.33 -1.02 4.04
C ILE A 23 12.45 -0.08 3.59
N GLN A 24 13.16 0.47 4.56
CA GLN A 24 14.36 1.27 4.31
C GLN A 24 15.45 0.44 3.63
N ARG A 25 16.14 1.07 2.68
CA ARG A 25 17.33 0.57 1.98
C ARG A 25 18.43 1.62 2.05
N SER A 26 19.69 1.22 1.84
CA SER A 26 20.83 2.16 1.80
C SER A 26 20.67 3.25 0.74
N TYR A 27 20.00 2.94 -0.37
CA TYR A 27 19.71 3.85 -1.49
C TYR A 27 18.26 4.38 -1.50
N PHE A 28 17.46 4.02 -0.50
CA PHE A 28 16.07 4.48 -0.35
C PHE A 28 15.69 4.49 1.16
N PRO A 29 16.06 5.54 1.91
CA PRO A 29 15.95 5.57 3.37
C PRO A 29 14.54 5.90 3.89
N TYR A 30 13.50 5.83 3.06
CA TYR A 30 12.18 6.41 3.35
C TYR A 30 11.07 5.41 3.72
N GLY A 31 11.35 4.10 3.70
CA GLY A 31 10.39 3.07 4.13
C GLY A 31 10.31 2.88 5.65
N LEU A 32 9.63 1.82 6.07
CA LEU A 32 9.61 1.36 7.45
C LEU A 32 10.96 0.71 7.84
N PRO A 33 11.36 0.72 9.12
CA PRO A 33 12.46 -0.09 9.58
C PRO A 33 12.22 -1.57 9.26
N ARG A 34 13.26 -2.31 8.84
CA ARG A 34 13.16 -3.75 8.56
C ARG A 34 12.53 -4.53 9.72
N GLN A 35 12.82 -4.11 10.95
CA GLN A 35 12.29 -4.74 12.16
C GLN A 35 10.76 -4.66 12.24
N ALA A 36 10.13 -3.59 11.75
CA ALA A 36 8.67 -3.48 11.77
C ALA A 36 7.99 -4.62 10.99
N VAL A 37 8.55 -5.02 9.85
CA VAL A 37 8.05 -6.16 9.07
C VAL A 37 8.35 -7.49 9.77
N LEU A 38 9.52 -7.64 10.40
CA LEU A 38 9.84 -8.83 11.18
C LEU A 38 8.89 -9.01 12.37
N ASP A 39 8.52 -7.92 13.04
CA ASP A 39 7.59 -7.94 14.17
C ASP A 39 6.18 -8.34 13.72
N ILE A 40 5.74 -7.90 12.53
CA ILE A 40 4.48 -8.37 11.93
C ILE A 40 4.53 -9.88 11.66
N ILE A 41 5.62 -10.38 11.07
CA ILE A 41 5.80 -11.81 10.79
C ILE A 41 5.76 -12.60 12.10
N GLN A 42 6.54 -12.20 13.09
CA GLN A 42 6.60 -12.86 14.39
C GLN A 42 5.25 -12.81 15.10
N GLY A 43 4.61 -11.65 15.13
CA GLY A 43 3.27 -11.45 15.71
C GLY A 43 2.21 -12.33 15.04
N THR A 44 2.31 -12.55 13.72
CA THR A 44 1.44 -13.48 12.99
C THR A 44 1.58 -14.92 13.49
N TYR A 45 2.78 -15.33 13.92
CA TYR A 45 3.02 -16.69 14.43
C TYR A 45 2.73 -16.84 15.92
N THR A 46 2.83 -15.78 16.72
CA THR A 46 2.67 -15.85 18.19
C THR A 46 1.28 -15.47 18.67
N ASP A 47 0.74 -14.34 18.18
CA ASP A 47 -0.58 -13.83 18.57
C ASP A 47 -1.16 -13.03 17.41
N ARG A 48 -1.66 -13.77 16.42
CA ARG A 48 -2.20 -13.18 15.19
C ARG A 48 -3.36 -12.22 15.44
N PRO A 49 -4.36 -12.52 16.30
CA PRO A 49 -5.40 -11.56 16.64
C PRO A 49 -4.85 -10.23 17.18
N ALA A 50 -3.92 -10.27 18.14
CA ALA A 50 -3.33 -9.04 18.68
C ALA A 50 -2.52 -8.28 17.61
N MET A 51 -1.75 -8.98 16.78
CA MET A 51 -1.02 -8.40 15.65
C MET A 51 -1.97 -7.69 14.68
N LEU A 52 -3.08 -8.33 14.29
CA LEU A 52 -4.08 -7.75 13.37
C LEU A 52 -4.76 -6.53 13.98
N GLN A 53 -5.09 -6.55 15.28
CA GLN A 53 -5.66 -5.41 15.97
C GLN A 53 -4.69 -4.22 15.99
N GLY A 54 -3.41 -4.48 16.31
CA GLY A 54 -2.36 -3.47 16.30
C GLY A 54 -2.13 -2.88 14.90
N PHE A 55 -2.09 -3.73 13.87
CA PHE A 55 -1.96 -3.30 12.48
C PHE A 55 -3.17 -2.46 12.03
N GLY A 56 -4.38 -2.88 12.37
CA GLY A 56 -5.62 -2.15 12.09
C GLY A 56 -5.64 -0.74 12.68
N GLY A 57 -5.00 -0.52 13.82
CA GLY A 57 -4.84 0.81 14.43
C GLY A 57 -3.99 1.80 13.62
N MET A 58 -3.29 1.34 12.58
CA MET A 58 -2.41 2.18 11.75
C MET A 58 -3.01 2.57 10.39
N ILE A 59 -4.08 1.88 9.94
CA ILE A 59 -4.55 2.00 8.55
C ILE A 59 -5.43 3.23 8.30
N PHE A 60 -5.92 3.88 9.36
CA PHE A 60 -6.78 5.07 9.28
C PHE A 60 -6.10 6.30 9.89
N HIS A 61 -6.39 7.46 9.30
CA HIS A 61 -6.10 8.75 9.89
C HIS A 61 -7.32 9.33 10.61
N ASN A 62 -8.48 9.34 9.95
CA ASN A 62 -9.71 9.85 10.56
C ASN A 62 -10.37 8.78 11.44
N TYR A 63 -11.28 9.25 12.29
CA TYR A 63 -12.09 8.38 13.13
C TYR A 63 -12.94 7.43 12.27
N VAL A 64 -12.92 6.15 12.64
CA VAL A 64 -13.86 5.12 12.16
C VAL A 64 -14.60 4.54 13.35
N THR A 65 -15.83 4.09 13.13
CA THR A 65 -16.60 3.48 14.21
C THR A 65 -15.99 2.13 14.62
N PRO A 66 -16.19 1.70 15.88
CA PRO A 66 -15.75 0.38 16.33
C PRO A 66 -16.26 -0.75 15.45
N GLU A 67 -17.50 -0.66 14.96
CA GLU A 67 -18.11 -1.71 14.13
C GLU A 67 -17.40 -1.85 12.77
N LEU A 68 -16.99 -0.72 12.17
CA LEU A 68 -16.20 -0.76 10.94
C LEU A 68 -14.80 -1.34 11.20
N SER A 69 -14.17 -0.94 12.31
CA SER A 69 -12.88 -1.48 12.74
C SER A 69 -12.95 -2.98 12.99
N ASP A 70 -13.98 -3.46 13.70
CA ASP A 70 -14.22 -4.87 14.01
C ASP A 70 -14.50 -5.67 12.73
N TRP A 71 -15.26 -5.09 11.79
CA TRP A 71 -15.48 -5.72 10.50
C TRP A 71 -14.17 -5.89 9.73
N ILE A 72 -13.29 -4.88 9.67
CA ILE A 72 -11.97 -4.98 9.02
C ILE A 72 -11.10 -6.02 9.73
N PHE A 73 -11.08 -6.01 11.05
CA PHE A 73 -10.40 -7.03 11.84
C PHE A 73 -10.90 -8.45 11.49
N SER A 74 -12.22 -8.63 11.36
CA SER A 74 -12.82 -9.91 10.96
C SER A 74 -12.39 -10.35 9.55
N LEU A 75 -12.17 -9.42 8.61
CA LEU A 75 -11.62 -9.73 7.29
C LEU A 75 -10.18 -10.21 7.40
N GLY A 76 -9.36 -9.55 8.24
CA GLY A 76 -7.99 -9.95 8.52
C GLY A 76 -7.89 -11.39 9.08
N LEU A 77 -8.84 -11.79 9.92
CA LEU A 77 -8.90 -13.16 10.48
C LEU A 77 -9.21 -14.23 9.45
N LYS A 78 -9.95 -13.92 8.37
CA LYS A 78 -10.31 -14.88 7.31
C LYS A 78 -9.12 -15.37 6.49
N ALA A 79 -8.03 -14.60 6.43
CA ALA A 79 -6.83 -15.03 5.72
C ALA A 79 -6.18 -16.26 6.38
N SER A 80 -5.38 -17.04 5.64
CA SER A 80 -4.59 -18.11 6.27
C SER A 80 -3.40 -17.52 7.03
N SER A 81 -3.09 -18.06 8.22
CA SER A 81 -2.02 -17.51 9.07
C SER A 81 -0.66 -17.56 8.38
N TRP A 82 -0.36 -18.70 7.76
CA TRP A 82 0.82 -18.87 6.93
C TRP A 82 0.84 -17.88 5.76
N GLY A 83 -0.28 -17.70 5.05
CA GLY A 83 -0.34 -16.76 3.92
C GLY A 83 -0.06 -15.32 4.33
N THR A 84 -0.60 -14.88 5.48
CA THR A 84 -0.30 -13.55 6.05
C THR A 84 1.21 -13.38 6.31
N ALA A 85 1.86 -14.35 6.96
CA ALA A 85 3.29 -14.29 7.22
C ALA A 85 4.13 -14.38 5.93
N ALA A 86 3.72 -15.23 4.98
CA ALA A 86 4.40 -15.41 3.71
C ALA A 86 4.43 -14.12 2.89
N VAL A 87 3.29 -13.43 2.80
CA VAL A 87 3.20 -12.11 2.14
C VAL A 87 4.05 -11.07 2.87
N ALA A 88 3.98 -11.00 4.20
CA ALA A 88 4.81 -10.05 4.94
C ALA A 88 6.31 -10.29 4.71
N ASN A 89 6.73 -11.55 4.57
CA ASN A 89 8.10 -11.90 4.26
C ASN A 89 8.54 -11.44 2.85
N THR A 90 7.62 -11.31 1.87
CA THR A 90 8.01 -10.81 0.54
C THR A 90 8.45 -9.35 0.59
N TRP A 91 7.89 -8.53 1.48
CA TRP A 91 8.25 -7.11 1.65
C TRP A 91 9.73 -6.88 2.00
N LEU A 92 10.39 -7.89 2.57
CA LEU A 92 11.81 -7.86 2.88
C LEU A 92 12.71 -7.96 1.64
N GLY A 93 12.19 -8.42 0.49
CA GLY A 93 12.94 -8.77 -0.72
C GLY A 93 12.46 -8.08 -2.01
N GLU A 94 11.82 -6.92 -1.91
CA GLU A 94 11.17 -6.23 -3.05
C GLU A 94 12.09 -5.30 -3.85
N GLU A 95 13.42 -5.42 -3.74
CA GLU A 95 14.38 -4.56 -4.46
C GLU A 95 14.18 -4.56 -5.99
N GLY A 96 13.64 -5.65 -6.54
CA GLY A 96 13.30 -5.75 -7.96
C GLY A 96 12.26 -4.72 -8.43
N LEU A 97 11.38 -4.25 -7.53
CA LEU A 97 10.32 -3.31 -7.89
C LEU A 97 10.86 -1.97 -8.40
N PHE A 98 12.04 -1.53 -7.95
CA PHE A 98 12.67 -0.31 -8.46
C PHE A 98 12.91 -0.35 -9.98
N GLN A 99 13.21 -1.53 -10.53
CA GLN A 99 13.35 -1.69 -11.99
C GLN A 99 12.00 -1.93 -12.64
N ASP A 100 11.13 -2.72 -12.00
CA ASP A 100 9.81 -3.01 -12.56
C ASP A 100 8.96 -1.76 -12.75
N LEU A 101 9.03 -0.77 -11.86
CA LEU A 101 8.30 0.50 -12.01
C LEU A 101 8.68 1.22 -13.31
N LYS A 102 9.96 1.20 -13.70
CA LYS A 102 10.44 1.85 -14.95
C LYS A 102 9.92 1.17 -16.21
N THR A 103 9.43 -0.08 -16.10
CA THR A 103 8.83 -0.81 -17.23
C THR A 103 7.37 -0.43 -17.46
N ILE A 104 6.76 0.35 -16.57
CA ILE A 104 5.37 0.77 -16.69
C ILE A 104 5.27 1.89 -17.73
N THR A 105 4.51 1.64 -18.81
CA THR A 105 4.33 2.60 -19.91
C THR A 105 2.90 3.09 -20.06
N VAL A 106 1.92 2.40 -19.46
CA VAL A 106 0.50 2.79 -19.49
C VAL A 106 0.23 4.01 -18.61
N PRO A 107 -0.83 4.79 -18.90
CA PRO A 107 -1.31 5.81 -17.97
C PRO A 107 -1.49 5.24 -16.58
N THR A 108 -0.94 5.93 -15.59
CA THR A 108 -0.91 5.46 -14.21
C THR A 108 -1.44 6.51 -13.25
N LEU A 109 -2.47 6.19 -12.47
CA LEU A 109 -2.88 6.97 -11.31
C LEU A 109 -2.15 6.45 -10.08
N ILE A 110 -1.61 7.35 -9.27
CA ILE A 110 -1.07 7.03 -7.95
C ILE A 110 -1.90 7.83 -6.94
N LEU A 111 -2.61 7.15 -6.04
CA LEU A 111 -3.32 7.76 -4.93
C LEU A 111 -2.59 7.42 -3.62
N GLN A 112 -2.31 8.44 -2.82
CA GLN A 112 -1.59 8.29 -1.55
C GLN A 112 -2.28 9.10 -0.46
N GLY A 113 -2.42 8.51 0.74
CA GLY A 113 -2.84 9.26 1.92
C GLY A 113 -1.65 10.02 2.51
N ALA A 114 -1.82 11.32 2.80
CA ALA A 114 -0.77 12.16 3.38
C ALA A 114 -0.32 11.68 4.77
N ASN A 115 -1.17 10.92 5.47
CA ASN A 115 -0.96 10.43 6.83
C ASN A 115 -0.90 8.89 6.89
N ASP A 116 -0.65 8.23 5.76
CA ASP A 116 -0.44 6.79 5.69
C ASP A 116 0.79 6.39 6.54
N ARG A 117 0.56 5.46 7.47
CA ARG A 117 1.59 4.93 8.39
C ARG A 117 2.04 3.51 8.01
N VAL A 118 1.43 2.93 6.98
CA VAL A 118 1.75 1.61 6.44
C VAL A 118 2.66 1.78 5.22
N CYS A 119 2.17 2.48 4.18
CA CYS A 119 2.92 2.81 2.98
C CYS A 119 3.22 4.31 2.99
N LEU A 120 4.40 4.67 3.50
CA LEU A 120 4.73 6.07 3.77
C LEU A 120 4.74 6.93 2.48
N PRO A 121 4.32 8.21 2.53
CA PRO A 121 4.21 9.06 1.35
C PRO A 121 5.43 9.10 0.39
N PRO A 122 6.70 9.05 0.85
CA PRO A 122 7.84 9.02 -0.06
C PRO A 122 7.86 7.83 -1.06
N LEU A 123 7.14 6.75 -0.76
CA LEU A 123 6.98 5.62 -1.69
C LEU A 123 6.22 6.06 -2.95
N SER A 124 5.16 6.86 -2.80
CA SER A 124 4.36 7.32 -3.93
C SER A 124 5.11 8.37 -4.76
N GLU A 125 5.94 9.21 -4.12
CA GLU A 125 6.84 10.15 -4.81
C GLU A 125 7.88 9.40 -5.67
N ALA A 126 8.43 8.31 -5.14
CA ALA A 126 9.34 7.44 -5.87
C ALA A 126 8.64 6.70 -7.02
N GLN A 127 7.39 6.25 -6.82
CA GLN A 127 6.57 5.69 -7.89
C GLN A 127 6.34 6.72 -9.01
N HIS A 128 5.94 7.93 -8.65
CA HIS A 128 5.69 9.01 -9.62
C HIS A 128 6.95 9.38 -10.41
N SER A 129 8.08 9.46 -9.72
CA SER A 129 9.38 9.75 -10.33
C SER A 129 9.85 8.64 -11.29
N ALA A 130 9.51 7.38 -11.00
CA ALA A 130 9.93 6.24 -11.81
C ALA A 130 9.00 5.95 -13.00
N ILE A 131 7.69 6.21 -12.86
CA ILE A 131 6.68 5.93 -13.89
C ILE A 131 6.42 7.20 -14.70
N ARG A 132 6.93 7.23 -15.94
CA ARG A 132 6.86 8.42 -16.82
C ARG A 132 5.43 8.90 -17.08
N SER A 133 4.48 7.99 -17.21
CA SER A 133 3.08 8.28 -17.57
C SER A 133 2.16 8.34 -16.35
N SER A 134 2.65 8.85 -15.21
CA SER A 134 1.91 8.84 -13.95
C SER A 134 1.38 10.20 -13.51
N ARG A 135 0.25 10.19 -12.80
CA ARG A 135 -0.30 11.32 -12.03
C ARG A 135 -0.36 10.91 -10.57
N LEU A 136 0.32 11.65 -9.70
CA LEU A 136 0.23 11.48 -8.25
C LEU A 136 -0.81 12.42 -7.68
N VAL A 137 -1.73 11.89 -6.87
CA VAL A 137 -2.69 12.66 -6.08
C VAL A 137 -2.54 12.27 -4.62
N THR A 138 -2.21 13.27 -3.80
CA THR A 138 -2.15 13.13 -2.34
C THR A 138 -3.48 13.53 -1.72
N LEU A 139 -4.04 12.64 -0.91
CA LEU A 139 -5.25 12.86 -0.12
C LEU A 139 -4.84 13.38 1.27
N GLU A 140 -5.06 14.68 1.50
CA GLU A 140 -4.72 15.38 2.76
C GLU A 140 -5.60 14.93 3.91
N SER A 141 -5.06 14.61 5.09
CA SER A 141 -5.82 14.01 6.21
C SER A 141 -6.38 12.63 5.87
N CYS A 142 -5.56 11.76 5.29
CA CYS A 142 -5.94 10.41 4.85
C CYS A 142 -4.82 9.41 5.17
N GLY A 143 -5.19 8.25 5.71
CA GLY A 143 -4.33 7.13 6.06
C GLY A 143 -4.14 6.15 4.90
N HIS A 144 -3.98 4.87 5.22
CA HIS A 144 -3.74 3.80 4.26
C HIS A 144 -5.00 3.35 3.51
N PHE A 145 -6.12 3.23 4.23
CA PHE A 145 -7.40 2.76 3.68
C PHE A 145 -8.16 3.92 2.99
N LEU A 146 -7.59 4.43 1.89
CA LEU A 146 -8.06 5.62 1.17
C LEU A 146 -9.57 5.62 0.89
N PHE A 147 -10.10 4.45 0.50
CA PHE A 147 -11.48 4.24 0.09
C PHE A 147 -12.50 4.32 1.23
N TYR A 148 -12.06 4.21 2.49
CA TYR A 148 -12.90 4.42 3.67
C TYR A 148 -12.58 5.76 4.35
N ASP A 149 -11.29 6.11 4.42
CA ASP A 149 -10.83 7.30 5.14
C ASP A 149 -11.21 8.59 4.39
N GLN A 150 -11.24 8.56 3.05
CA GLN A 150 -11.73 9.64 2.20
C GLN A 150 -12.50 9.13 0.99
N GLN A 151 -13.59 8.41 1.25
CA GLN A 151 -14.39 7.71 0.23
C GLN A 151 -14.78 8.60 -0.96
N GLU A 152 -15.33 9.80 -0.72
CA GLU A 152 -15.81 10.67 -1.80
C GLU A 152 -14.67 11.12 -2.71
N ARG A 153 -13.57 11.62 -2.13
CA ARG A 153 -12.41 12.10 -2.88
C ARG A 153 -11.69 10.97 -3.60
N PHE A 154 -11.53 9.82 -2.94
CA PHE A 154 -10.97 8.62 -3.56
C PHE A 154 -11.78 8.19 -4.79
N ASN A 155 -13.11 8.08 -4.64
CA ASN A 155 -13.99 7.66 -5.74
C ASN A 155 -13.98 8.67 -6.89
N HIS A 156 -13.98 9.97 -6.59
CA HIS A 156 -13.90 11.02 -7.60
C HIS A 156 -12.63 10.89 -8.46
N GLU A 157 -11.46 10.81 -7.82
CA GLU A 157 -10.17 10.72 -8.52
C GLU A 157 -10.03 9.43 -9.32
N LEU A 158 -10.53 8.31 -8.77
CA LEU A 158 -10.50 7.02 -9.44
C LEU A 158 -11.43 7.01 -10.66
N LEU A 159 -12.68 7.45 -10.53
CA LEU A 159 -13.64 7.51 -11.64
C LEU A 159 -13.16 8.45 -12.74
N GLN A 160 -12.67 9.64 -12.38
CA GLN A 160 -12.11 10.58 -13.35
C GLN A 160 -10.97 9.95 -14.16
N PHE A 161 -10.10 9.18 -13.52
CA PHE A 161 -9.03 8.47 -14.21
C PHE A 161 -9.53 7.33 -15.09
N LEU A 162 -10.57 6.60 -14.66
CA LEU A 162 -11.15 5.52 -15.45
C LEU A 162 -11.81 6.05 -16.73
N GLU A 163 -12.51 7.17 -16.65
CA GLU A 163 -13.27 7.80 -17.74
C GLU A 163 -12.42 8.60 -18.75
N SER A 164 -11.14 8.86 -18.43
CA SER A 164 -10.23 9.67 -19.27
C SER A 164 -9.67 8.99 -20.52
#